data_AF-A0A7C6IW45-F1
#
_entry.id   AF-A0A7C6IW45-F1
#
_cell.length_a   1.000
_cell.length_b   1.000
_cell.length_c   1.000
_cell.angle_alpha   90.00
_cell.angle_beta   90.00
_cell.angle_gamma   90.00
#
_symmetry.space_group_name_H-M   'P 1'
#
loop_
_entity.id
_entity.type
_entity.pdbx_description
1 polymer ?
#
loop_
_entity_poly.entity_id
_entity_poly.type
_entity_poly.pdbx_seq_one_letter_code
_entity_poly.pdbx_strand_id
1 'polypeptide(L)'
;MNDRKIVAIYLIGTFGITYLAWWIIVLANQVGYLKAGTVAFWPVYIIGGLASTLMGIILAIKTERNSSVLSVMRTAFNIKQPIKFYGLILMFFILSFGFPSEFGKWYIGIIYVFYMIFFGGLEEIGWRYIFQPTLEKHLPFWLASAITAILWAVWHLPLFFIDGMNKGSDFSMFVLGVLGMSFMLGAIYRISSSLWLCVLFHGMINAFSQVWKSPTYVNNEFVSSLIQTMIKISISVILVYLADIRKSVKLD
;
A
#
# COMPACT_ATOMS: atom_id res chain seq x y z
N MET A 1 -9.71 21.82 -8.44
CA MET A 1 -10.29 21.56 -7.09
C MET A 1 -9.21 21.83 -6.04
N ASN A 2 -9.52 22.43 -4.89
CA ASN A 2 -8.48 22.67 -3.88
C ASN A 2 -8.06 21.37 -3.16
N ASP A 3 -6.84 21.36 -2.59
CA ASP A 3 -6.22 20.16 -2.01
C ASP A 3 -7.00 19.59 -0.83
N ARG A 4 -7.54 20.45 0.05
CA ARG A 4 -8.38 20.02 1.19
C ARG A 4 -9.62 19.25 0.73
N LYS A 5 -10.28 19.72 -0.32
CA LYS A 5 -11.46 19.06 -0.89
C LYS A 5 -11.10 17.74 -1.58
N ILE A 6 -9.93 17.65 -2.24
CA ILE A 6 -9.42 16.39 -2.79
C ILE A 6 -9.25 15.35 -1.68
N VAL A 7 -8.55 15.72 -0.60
CA VAL A 7 -8.33 14.85 0.57
C VAL A 7 -9.65 14.40 1.20
N ALA A 8 -10.58 15.34 1.43
CA ALA A 8 -11.87 15.01 2.04
C ALA A 8 -12.71 14.05 1.17
N ILE A 9 -12.83 14.33 -0.13
CA ILE A 9 -13.59 13.46 -1.06
C ILE A 9 -12.95 12.08 -1.13
N TYR A 10 -11.61 12.01 -1.21
CA TYR A 10 -10.90 10.74 -1.22
C TYR A 10 -11.22 9.91 0.02
N LEU A 11 -10.99 10.47 1.22
CA LEU A 11 -11.19 9.75 2.47
C LEU A 11 -12.65 9.36 2.69
N ILE A 12 -13.61 10.27 2.47
CA ILE A 12 -15.03 9.97 2.64
C ILE A 12 -15.47 8.88 1.67
N GLY A 13 -15.07 8.95 0.40
CA GLY A 13 -15.41 7.92 -0.58
C GLY A 13 -14.77 6.58 -0.27
N THR A 14 -13.47 6.57 0.01
CA THR A 14 -12.70 5.34 0.25
C THR A 14 -13.17 4.65 1.53
N PHE A 15 -13.30 5.37 2.64
CA PHE A 15 -13.83 4.79 3.88
C PHE A 15 -15.31 4.45 3.77
N GLY A 16 -16.13 5.31 3.17
CA GLY A 16 -17.57 5.08 3.03
C GLY A 16 -17.88 3.80 2.26
N ILE A 17 -17.22 3.56 1.12
CA ILE A 17 -17.41 2.34 0.33
C ILE A 17 -16.92 1.11 1.09
N THR A 18 -15.69 1.17 1.64
CA THR A 18 -15.08 0.02 2.32
C THR A 18 -15.81 -0.36 3.58
N TYR A 19 -16.12 0.61 4.44
CA TYR A 19 -16.78 0.34 5.71
C TYR A 19 -18.21 -0.13 5.48
N LEU A 20 -18.93 0.43 4.51
CA LEU A 20 -20.26 -0.09 4.15
C LEU A 20 -20.17 -1.55 3.68
N ALA A 21 -19.28 -1.85 2.73
CA ALA A 21 -19.16 -3.19 2.18
C ALA A 21 -18.70 -4.23 3.24
N TRP A 22 -17.64 -3.93 3.98
CA TRP A 22 -17.06 -4.88 4.92
C TRP A 22 -17.86 -5.01 6.23
N TRP A 23 -18.50 -3.96 6.74
CA TRP A 23 -19.39 -4.12 7.90
C TRP A 23 -20.67 -4.88 7.56
N ILE A 24 -21.17 -4.83 6.32
CA ILE A 24 -22.24 -5.73 5.86
C ILE A 24 -21.80 -7.19 5.99
N ILE A 25 -20.57 -7.52 5.61
CA ILE A 25 -20.02 -8.88 5.78
C ILE A 25 -19.94 -9.24 7.25
N VAL A 26 -19.37 -8.37 8.09
CA VAL A 26 -19.22 -8.62 9.53
C VAL A 26 -20.58 -8.91 10.18
N LEU A 27 -21.61 -8.11 9.89
CA LEU A 27 -22.96 -8.31 10.41
C LEU A 27 -23.61 -9.58 9.85
N ALA A 28 -23.43 -9.87 8.56
CA ALA A 28 -23.96 -11.09 7.94
C ALA A 28 -23.33 -12.36 8.52
N ASN A 29 -22.03 -12.33 8.86
CA ASN A 29 -21.35 -13.47 9.48
C ASN A 29 -21.98 -13.86 10.83
N GLN A 30 -22.46 -12.89 11.61
CA GLN A 30 -23.11 -13.15 12.91
C GLN A 30 -24.38 -14.01 12.78
N VAL A 31 -25.07 -13.92 11.64
CA VAL A 31 -26.28 -14.70 11.34
C VAL A 31 -26.02 -15.83 10.34
N GLY A 32 -24.74 -16.17 10.10
CA GLY A 32 -24.34 -17.31 9.27
C GLY A 32 -24.34 -17.07 7.75
N TYR A 33 -24.54 -15.83 7.30
CA TYR A 33 -24.48 -15.43 5.89
C TYR A 33 -23.11 -14.86 5.50
N LEU A 34 -22.86 -14.76 4.19
CA LEU A 34 -21.60 -14.24 3.61
C LEU A 34 -20.34 -14.84 4.25
N LYS A 35 -20.34 -16.14 4.54
CA LYS A 35 -19.14 -16.81 5.05
C LYS A 35 -18.03 -16.75 4.00
N ALA A 36 -16.79 -16.55 4.43
CA ALA A 36 -15.63 -16.58 3.55
C ALA A 36 -15.63 -17.86 2.69
N GLY A 37 -15.30 -17.71 1.41
CA GLY A 37 -15.32 -18.80 0.43
C GLY A 37 -16.66 -19.01 -0.29
N THR A 38 -17.75 -18.40 0.17
CA THR A 38 -19.03 -18.42 -0.58
C THR A 38 -19.00 -17.50 -1.80
N VAL A 39 -19.75 -17.83 -2.85
CA VAL A 39 -19.81 -17.00 -4.08
C VAL A 39 -20.30 -15.58 -3.78
N ALA A 40 -21.25 -15.43 -2.86
CA ALA A 40 -21.82 -14.13 -2.50
C ALA A 40 -20.87 -13.24 -1.67
N PHE A 41 -19.89 -13.84 -0.97
CA PHE A 41 -18.91 -13.10 -0.17
C PHE A 41 -17.96 -12.26 -1.03
N TRP A 42 -17.41 -12.86 -2.09
CA TRP A 42 -16.32 -12.26 -2.86
C TRP A 42 -16.66 -10.91 -3.51
N PRO A 43 -17.83 -10.70 -4.14
CA PRO A 43 -18.17 -9.40 -4.71
C PRO A 43 -18.18 -8.28 -3.67
N VAL A 44 -18.77 -8.53 -2.50
CA VAL A 44 -18.85 -7.53 -1.41
C VAL A 44 -17.45 -7.24 -0.86
N TYR A 45 -16.66 -8.29 -0.65
CA TYR A 45 -15.28 -8.16 -0.16
C TYR A 45 -14.41 -7.34 -1.13
N ILE A 46 -14.47 -7.66 -2.43
CA ILE A 46 -13.68 -7.01 -3.48
C ILE A 46 -14.08 -5.54 -3.64
N ILE A 47 -15.38 -5.20 -3.59
CA ILE A 47 -15.83 -3.80 -3.65
C ILE A 47 -15.20 -2.98 -2.53
N GLY A 48 -15.15 -3.52 -1.31
CA GLY A 48 -14.51 -2.86 -0.19
C GLY A 48 -13.01 -2.64 -0.42
N GLY A 49 -12.29 -3.62 -0.96
CA GLY A 49 -10.86 -3.50 -1.26
C GLY A 49 -10.55 -2.52 -2.41
N LEU A 50 -11.41 -2.47 -3.43
CA LEU A 50 -11.21 -1.59 -4.60
C LEU A 50 -11.58 -0.13 -4.35
N ALA A 51 -12.05 0.25 -3.16
CA ALA A 51 -12.50 1.61 -2.86
C ALA A 51 -11.40 2.67 -3.03
N SER A 52 -10.17 2.38 -2.59
CA SER A 52 -9.03 3.29 -2.76
C SER A 52 -8.70 3.50 -4.25
N THR A 53 -8.66 2.41 -5.01
CA THR A 53 -8.45 2.39 -6.47
C THR A 53 -9.52 3.22 -7.19
N LEU A 54 -10.80 2.97 -6.89
CA LEU A 54 -11.92 3.66 -7.53
C LEU A 54 -11.90 5.16 -7.26
N MET A 55 -11.73 5.56 -5.99
CA MET A 55 -11.67 6.98 -5.63
C MET A 55 -10.43 7.65 -6.19
N GLY A 56 -9.30 6.95 -6.25
CA GLY A 56 -8.07 7.41 -6.90
C GLY A 56 -8.30 7.70 -8.39
N ILE A 57 -8.94 6.78 -9.13
CA ILE A 57 -9.28 6.97 -10.55
C ILE A 57 -10.23 8.16 -10.74
N ILE A 58 -11.31 8.24 -9.95
CA ILE A 58 -12.29 9.33 -10.04
C ILE A 58 -11.61 10.68 -9.82
N LEU A 59 -10.76 10.78 -8.79
CA LEU A 59 -10.08 12.02 -8.47
C LEU A 59 -8.98 12.36 -9.47
N ALA A 60 -8.23 11.38 -10.00
CA ALA A 60 -7.25 11.60 -11.04
C ALA A 60 -7.88 12.24 -12.29
N ILE A 61 -9.11 11.83 -12.65
CA ILE A 61 -9.85 12.41 -13.78
C ILE A 61 -10.42 13.79 -13.41
N LYS A 62 -11.08 13.91 -12.24
CA LYS A 62 -11.69 15.17 -11.79
C LYS A 62 -10.69 16.31 -11.54
N THR A 63 -9.43 15.98 -11.27
CA THR A 63 -8.36 16.97 -11.09
C THR A 63 -7.55 17.19 -12.37
N GLU A 64 -7.99 16.63 -13.50
CA GLU A 64 -7.33 16.71 -14.81
C GLU A 64 -5.90 16.16 -14.83
N ARG A 65 -5.54 15.37 -13.82
CA ARG A 65 -4.26 14.65 -13.76
C ARG A 65 -4.16 13.59 -14.86
N ASN A 66 -5.29 12.97 -15.20
CA ASN A 66 -5.43 12.04 -16.32
C ASN A 66 -6.74 12.34 -17.08
N SER A 67 -6.73 12.12 -18.41
CA SER A 67 -7.88 12.37 -19.27
C SER A 67 -8.97 11.29 -19.21
N SER A 68 -8.63 10.08 -18.76
CA SER A 68 -9.54 8.92 -18.77
C SER A 68 -9.05 7.82 -17.83
N VAL A 69 -9.93 6.85 -17.54
CA VAL A 69 -9.58 5.63 -16.79
C VAL A 69 -8.41 4.91 -17.45
N LEU A 70 -8.41 4.78 -18.78
CA LEU A 70 -7.32 4.13 -19.52
C LEU A 70 -5.98 4.84 -19.33
N SER A 71 -5.97 6.18 -19.25
CA SER A 71 -4.75 6.95 -18.96
C SER A 71 -4.22 6.68 -17.54
N VAL A 72 -5.10 6.56 -16.55
CA VAL A 72 -4.71 6.17 -15.18
C VAL A 72 -4.12 4.77 -15.18
N MET A 73 -4.78 3.81 -15.84
CA MET A 73 -4.28 2.43 -15.93
C MET A 73 -2.94 2.35 -16.66
N ARG A 74 -2.74 3.10 -17.75
CA ARG A 74 -1.42 3.21 -18.41
C ARG A 74 -0.34 3.76 -17.48
N THR A 75 -0.70 4.69 -16.60
CA THR A 75 0.22 5.22 -15.59
C THR A 75 0.56 4.17 -14.52
N ALA A 76 -0.46 3.44 -14.06
CA ALA A 76 -0.32 2.36 -13.09
C ALA A 76 0.50 1.18 -13.63
N PHE A 77 0.47 0.92 -14.94
CA PHE A 77 1.22 -0.16 -15.61
C PHE A 77 2.35 0.37 -16.52
N ASN A 78 2.95 1.52 -16.18
CA ASN A 78 4.09 2.05 -16.92
C ASN A 78 5.40 1.33 -16.56
N ILE A 79 5.60 0.13 -17.12
CA ILE A 79 6.73 -0.75 -16.82
C ILE A 79 8.08 -0.16 -17.26
N LYS A 80 8.12 0.72 -18.26
CA LYS A 80 9.38 1.28 -18.75
C LYS A 80 9.88 2.37 -17.79
N GLN A 81 10.69 1.97 -16.81
CA GLN A 81 11.32 2.84 -15.81
C GLN A 81 12.86 2.70 -15.83
N PRO A 82 13.61 3.76 -15.49
CA PRO A 82 15.06 3.67 -15.33
C PRO A 82 15.48 2.55 -14.37
N ILE A 83 16.47 1.73 -14.76
CA ILE A 83 16.89 0.53 -14.02
C ILE A 83 17.26 0.79 -12.56
N LYS A 84 17.83 1.96 -12.25
CA LYS A 84 18.17 2.37 -10.89
C LYS A 84 16.97 2.34 -9.93
N PHE A 85 15.76 2.60 -10.43
CA PHE A 85 14.55 2.58 -9.61
C PHE A 85 14.05 1.16 -9.35
N TYR A 86 14.30 0.21 -10.26
CA TYR A 86 14.13 -1.21 -9.96
C TYR A 86 15.16 -1.70 -8.93
N GLY A 87 16.38 -1.15 -8.94
CA GLY A 87 17.36 -1.35 -7.86
C GLY A 87 16.84 -0.89 -6.50
N LEU A 88 16.12 0.25 -6.44
CA LEU A 88 15.44 0.71 -5.23
C LEU A 88 14.37 -0.27 -4.74
N ILE A 89 13.56 -0.82 -5.66
CA ILE A 89 12.58 -1.87 -5.33
C ILE A 89 13.27 -3.10 -4.74
N LEU A 90 14.33 -3.59 -5.38
CA LEU A 90 15.06 -4.76 -4.91
C LEU A 90 15.69 -4.51 -3.53
N MET A 91 16.25 -3.34 -3.29
CA MET A 91 16.81 -2.97 -1.99
C MET A 91 15.75 -2.98 -0.89
N PHE A 92 14.59 -2.36 -1.10
CA PHE A 92 13.49 -2.39 -0.12
C PHE A 92 12.87 -3.77 0.06
N PHE A 93 12.89 -4.61 -0.98
CA PHE A 93 12.47 -6.00 -0.88
C PHE A 93 13.40 -6.80 0.03
N ILE A 94 14.72 -6.72 -0.19
CA ILE A 94 15.73 -7.36 0.68
C ILE A 94 15.64 -6.83 2.11
N LEU A 95 15.39 -5.53 2.28
CA LEU A 95 15.19 -4.95 3.60
C LEU A 95 13.96 -5.54 4.33
N SER A 96 12.95 -6.00 3.60
CA SER A 96 11.70 -6.51 4.16
C SER A 96 11.73 -8.00 4.48
N PHE A 97 12.46 -8.80 3.69
CA PHE A 97 12.46 -10.26 3.79
C PHE A 97 13.85 -10.87 4.02
N GLY A 98 14.92 -10.09 3.91
CA GLY A 98 16.29 -10.59 3.96
C GLY A 98 16.64 -11.44 2.73
N PHE A 99 17.57 -12.37 2.92
CA PHE A 99 17.89 -13.41 1.94
C PHE A 99 17.09 -14.68 2.22
N PRO A 100 16.64 -15.41 1.18
CA PRO A 100 15.77 -16.56 1.38
C PRO A 100 16.56 -17.66 2.06
N SER A 101 16.12 -18.07 3.25
CA SER A 101 16.69 -19.23 3.94
C SER A 101 16.31 -20.54 3.25
N GLU A 102 15.18 -20.56 2.53
CA GLU A 102 14.70 -21.71 1.78
C GLU A 102 14.38 -21.32 0.33
N PHE A 103 15.27 -21.68 -0.59
CA PHE A 103 15.12 -21.44 -2.03
C PHE A 103 13.96 -22.25 -2.70
N GLY A 104 13.16 -23.01 -1.94
CA GLY A 104 12.20 -23.96 -2.50
C GLY A 104 10.85 -23.39 -2.96
N LYS A 105 10.50 -22.13 -2.65
CA LYS A 105 9.13 -21.59 -2.87
C LYS A 105 9.04 -20.19 -3.50
N TRP A 106 10.16 -19.64 -4.00
CA TRP A 106 10.16 -18.28 -4.59
C TRP A 106 9.24 -18.14 -5.80
N TYR A 107 9.06 -19.20 -6.59
CA TYR A 107 8.18 -19.20 -7.76
C TYR A 107 6.70 -19.04 -7.39
N ILE A 108 6.28 -19.52 -6.21
CA ILE A 108 4.92 -19.32 -5.68
C ILE A 108 4.71 -17.83 -5.38
N GLY A 109 5.71 -17.19 -4.76
CA GLY A 109 5.71 -15.74 -4.54
C GLY A 109 5.51 -14.99 -5.85
N ILE A 110 6.26 -15.32 -6.91
CA ILE A 110 6.11 -14.70 -8.23
C ILE A 110 4.71 -14.86 -8.81
N ILE A 111 4.13 -16.06 -8.74
CA ILE A 111 2.76 -16.29 -9.20
C ILE A 111 1.78 -15.40 -8.43
N TYR A 112 1.95 -15.28 -7.11
CA TYR A 112 1.14 -14.38 -6.30
C TYR A 112 1.39 -12.90 -6.59
N VAL A 113 2.57 -12.47 -7.05
CA VAL A 113 2.79 -11.06 -7.44
C VAL A 113 1.80 -10.66 -8.53
N PHE A 114 1.59 -11.49 -9.55
CA PHE A 114 0.65 -11.18 -10.63
C PHE A 114 -0.77 -10.99 -10.10
N TYR A 115 -1.20 -11.84 -9.17
CA TYR A 115 -2.50 -11.71 -8.51
C TYR A 115 -2.56 -10.45 -7.63
N MET A 116 -1.55 -10.24 -6.79
CA MET A 116 -1.50 -9.16 -5.80
C MET A 116 -1.33 -7.77 -6.42
N ILE A 117 -0.84 -7.66 -7.67
CA ILE A 117 -0.88 -6.40 -8.42
C ILE A 117 -2.31 -5.88 -8.52
N PHE A 118 -3.30 -6.74 -8.78
CA PHE A 118 -4.70 -6.33 -8.96
C PHE A 118 -5.47 -6.18 -7.64
N PHE A 119 -5.19 -7.06 -6.66
CA PHE A 119 -5.94 -7.15 -5.40
C PHE A 119 -5.27 -6.45 -4.21
N GLY A 120 -4.16 -5.73 -4.43
CA GLY A 120 -3.55 -4.84 -3.44
C GLY A 120 -2.74 -3.73 -4.10
N GLY A 121 -1.93 -4.06 -5.11
CA GLY A 121 -1.08 -3.09 -5.79
C GLY A 121 -1.83 -1.89 -6.39
N LEU A 122 -3.04 -2.09 -6.92
CA LEU A 122 -3.84 -0.98 -7.48
C LEU A 122 -4.36 0.02 -6.44
N GLU A 123 -4.35 -0.31 -5.15
CA GLU A 123 -4.69 0.65 -4.09
C GLU A 123 -3.78 1.88 -4.12
N GLU A 124 -2.56 1.73 -4.66
CA GLU A 124 -1.58 2.80 -4.80
C GLU A 124 -2.07 3.95 -5.71
N ILE A 125 -3.05 3.70 -6.59
CA ILE A 125 -3.71 4.75 -7.38
C ILE A 125 -4.40 5.76 -6.44
N GLY A 126 -4.98 5.30 -5.33
CA GLY A 126 -5.51 6.19 -4.31
C GLY A 126 -4.40 6.76 -3.44
N TRP A 127 -3.64 5.88 -2.79
CA TRP A 127 -2.73 6.27 -1.71
C TRP A 127 -1.52 7.08 -2.19
N ARG A 128 -0.81 6.60 -3.23
CA ARG A 128 0.49 7.15 -3.65
C ARG A 128 0.38 8.05 -4.87
N TYR A 129 -0.69 7.95 -5.64
CA TYR A 129 -0.90 8.85 -6.79
C TYR A 129 -1.75 10.08 -6.48
N ILE A 130 -2.70 9.97 -5.53
CA ILE A 130 -3.60 11.08 -5.17
C ILE A 130 -3.35 11.56 -3.74
N PHE A 131 -3.55 10.71 -2.75
CA PHE A 131 -3.65 11.11 -1.35
C PHE A 131 -2.35 11.67 -0.79
N GLN A 132 -1.30 10.85 -0.71
CA GLN A 132 -0.03 11.24 -0.13
C GLN A 132 0.63 12.42 -0.88
N PRO A 133 0.69 12.46 -2.23
CA PRO A 133 1.22 13.63 -2.93
C PRO A 133 0.44 14.92 -2.66
N THR A 134 -0.87 14.83 -2.42
CA THR A 134 -1.68 16.00 -2.06
C THR A 134 -1.35 16.50 -0.66
N LEU A 135 -1.08 15.60 0.29
CA LEU A 135 -0.58 15.96 1.63
C LEU A 135 0.81 16.58 1.58
N GLU A 136 1.72 16.02 0.78
CA GLU A 136 3.11 16.48 0.65
C GLU A 136 3.26 17.89 0.04
N LYS A 137 2.20 18.46 -0.52
CA LYS A 137 2.18 19.88 -0.91
C LYS A 137 2.19 20.82 0.30
N HIS A 138 1.72 20.35 1.46
CA HIS A 138 1.52 21.15 2.67
C HIS A 138 2.28 20.60 3.88
N LEU A 139 2.73 19.35 3.83
CA LEU A 139 3.38 18.64 4.93
C LEU A 139 4.72 18.05 4.46
N PRO A 140 5.71 17.93 5.36
CA PRO A 140 6.94 17.23 5.02
C PRO A 140 6.67 15.74 4.77
N PHE A 141 7.53 15.11 3.95
CA PHE A 141 7.43 13.71 3.53
C PHE A 141 7.14 12.74 4.68
N TRP A 142 7.85 12.87 5.81
CA TRP A 142 7.71 11.96 6.95
C TRP A 142 6.32 12.04 7.58
N LEU A 143 5.74 13.25 7.68
CA LEU A 143 4.43 13.46 8.28
C LEU A 143 3.32 13.01 7.32
N ALA A 144 3.44 13.33 6.03
CA ALA A 144 2.50 12.84 5.02
C ALA A 144 2.49 11.30 4.93
N SER A 145 3.67 10.66 5.02
CA SER A 145 3.80 9.20 5.02
C SER A 145 3.20 8.56 6.28
N ALA A 146 3.39 9.17 7.45
CA ALA A 146 2.82 8.70 8.71
C ALA A 146 1.28 8.82 8.73
N ILE A 147 0.73 9.95 8.30
CA ILE A 147 -0.72 10.13 8.16
C ILE A 147 -1.30 9.12 7.18
N THR A 148 -0.64 8.92 6.03
CA THR A 148 -1.03 7.91 5.04
C THR A 148 -1.02 6.51 5.63
N ALA A 149 0.01 6.15 6.40
CA ALA A 149 0.10 4.85 7.06
C ALA A 149 -1.03 4.62 8.06
N ILE A 150 -1.31 5.58 8.94
CA ILE A 150 -2.34 5.46 9.97
C ILE A 150 -3.71 5.31 9.30
N LEU A 151 -4.03 6.17 8.34
CA LEU A 151 -5.33 6.10 7.65
C LEU A 151 -5.45 4.83 6.82
N TRP A 152 -4.37 4.37 6.18
CA TRP A 152 -4.38 3.10 5.45
C TRP A 152 -4.53 1.89 6.39
N ALA A 153 -3.94 1.91 7.59
CA ALA A 153 -4.14 0.87 8.58
C ALA A 153 -5.59 0.85 9.10
N VAL A 154 -6.14 2.02 9.45
CA VAL A 154 -7.53 2.15 9.90
C VAL A 154 -8.53 1.78 8.80
N TRP A 155 -8.21 2.05 7.53
CA TRP A 155 -9.02 1.61 6.40
C TRP A 155 -9.20 0.07 6.37
N HIS A 156 -8.18 -0.69 6.76
CA HIS A 156 -8.23 -2.15 6.85
C HIS A 156 -8.94 -2.71 8.10
N LEU A 157 -9.22 -1.87 9.09
CA LEU A 157 -9.74 -2.32 10.40
C LEU A 157 -10.93 -3.29 10.32
N PRO A 158 -11.94 -3.10 9.44
CA PRO A 158 -13.07 -4.03 9.37
C PRO A 158 -12.68 -5.49 9.02
N LEU A 159 -11.57 -5.71 8.29
CA LEU A 159 -11.10 -7.05 7.94
C LEU A 159 -10.78 -7.91 9.17
N PHE A 160 -10.39 -7.28 10.27
CA PHE A 160 -10.06 -7.93 11.54
C PHE A 160 -11.30 -8.41 12.30
N PHE A 161 -12.49 -8.18 11.75
CA PHE A 161 -13.76 -8.66 12.29
C PHE A 161 -14.47 -9.66 11.36
N ILE A 162 -13.98 -9.88 10.14
CA ILE A 162 -14.58 -10.79 9.14
C ILE A 162 -14.11 -12.24 9.36
N ASP A 163 -15.04 -13.17 9.49
CA ASP A 163 -14.75 -14.60 9.67
C ASP A 163 -14.03 -15.18 8.45
N GLY A 164 -12.95 -15.93 8.67
CA GLY A 164 -12.15 -16.57 7.61
C GLY A 164 -11.20 -15.62 6.87
N MET A 165 -11.10 -14.36 7.30
CA MET A 165 -10.10 -13.38 6.83
C MET A 165 -9.07 -13.11 7.94
N ASN A 166 -8.96 -11.88 8.44
CA ASN A 166 -7.97 -11.48 9.46
C ASN A 166 -8.52 -11.50 10.89
N LYS A 167 -9.70 -12.09 11.11
CA LYS A 167 -10.32 -12.09 12.44
C LYS A 167 -9.45 -12.84 13.45
N GLY A 168 -9.17 -12.18 14.57
CA GLY A 168 -8.30 -12.68 15.63
C GLY A 168 -6.80 -12.49 15.37
N SER A 169 -6.40 -11.96 14.21
CA SER A 169 -5.01 -11.52 13.98
C SER A 169 -4.68 -10.26 14.78
N ASP A 170 -3.41 -10.07 15.11
CA ASP A 170 -2.95 -8.91 15.87
C ASP A 170 -2.91 -7.65 14.98
N PHE A 171 -3.86 -6.75 15.21
CA PHE A 171 -3.94 -5.48 14.50
C PHE A 171 -2.71 -4.58 14.76
N SER A 172 -2.08 -4.67 15.93
CA SER A 172 -0.89 -3.88 16.24
C SER A 172 0.32 -4.29 15.39
N MET A 173 0.50 -5.59 15.17
CA MET A 173 1.51 -6.12 14.26
C MET A 173 1.26 -5.70 12.82
N PHE A 174 -0.01 -5.67 12.39
CA PHE A 174 -0.39 -5.15 11.08
C PHE A 174 -0.06 -3.66 10.93
N VAL A 175 -0.38 -2.83 11.94
CA VAL A 175 -0.08 -1.40 11.94
C VAL A 175 1.43 -1.15 11.78
N LEU A 176 2.30 -1.90 12.47
CA LEU A 176 3.75 -1.80 12.31
C LEU A 176 4.18 -2.11 10.86
N GLY A 177 3.67 -3.19 10.29
CA GLY A 177 3.95 -3.56 8.90
C GLY A 177 3.53 -2.48 7.90
N VAL A 178 2.30 -1.97 8.04
CA VAL A 178 1.74 -0.89 7.22
C VAL A 178 2.56 0.40 7.35
N LEU A 179 3.02 0.73 8.56
CA LEU A 179 3.83 1.92 8.79
C LEU A 179 5.16 1.85 8.03
N GLY A 180 5.91 0.75 8.18
CA GLY A 180 7.17 0.56 7.45
C GLY A 180 6.97 0.54 5.93
N MET A 181 5.94 -0.17 5.46
CA MET A 181 5.59 -0.26 4.05
C MET A 181 5.19 1.09 3.45
N SER A 182 4.45 1.90 4.19
CA SER A 182 3.97 3.19 3.70
C SER A 182 5.11 4.18 3.43
N PHE A 183 6.12 4.22 4.32
CA PHE A 183 7.31 5.03 4.10
C PHE A 183 8.12 4.58 2.88
N MET A 184 8.28 3.27 2.68
CA MET A 184 8.98 2.75 1.49
C MET A 184 8.24 3.10 0.20
N LEU A 185 6.91 2.90 0.16
CA LEU A 185 6.08 3.26 -1.00
C LEU A 185 6.10 4.77 -1.29
N GLY A 186 6.01 5.59 -0.24
CA GLY A 186 6.17 7.04 -0.33
C GLY A 186 7.53 7.42 -0.92
N ALA A 187 8.62 6.82 -0.43
CA ALA A 187 9.96 7.09 -0.93
C ALA A 187 10.13 6.67 -2.39
N ILE A 188 9.63 5.48 -2.76
CA ILE A 188 9.59 5.01 -4.16
C ILE A 188 8.93 6.07 -5.04
N TYR A 189 7.74 6.55 -4.65
CA TYR A 189 7.00 7.52 -5.44
C TYR A 189 7.72 8.89 -5.51
N ARG A 190 8.19 9.42 -4.38
CA ARG A 190 8.87 10.72 -4.29
C ARG A 190 10.16 10.77 -5.12
N ILE A 191 10.91 9.67 -5.13
CA ILE A 191 12.20 9.55 -5.83
C ILE A 191 12.01 9.29 -7.32
N SER A 192 11.09 8.40 -7.69
CA SER A 192 10.93 7.93 -9.08
C SER A 192 9.81 8.63 -9.87
N SER A 193 8.84 9.23 -9.17
CA SER A 193 7.55 9.68 -9.72
C SER A 193 6.79 8.58 -10.48
N SER A 194 7.08 7.30 -10.20
CA SER A 194 6.47 6.17 -10.88
C SER A 194 5.42 5.49 -10.01
N LEU A 195 4.16 5.53 -10.48
CA LEU A 195 3.08 4.79 -9.85
C LEU A 195 3.25 3.27 -10.01
N TRP A 196 3.73 2.82 -11.17
CA TRP A 196 3.98 1.40 -11.43
C TRP A 196 4.92 0.78 -10.40
N LEU A 197 5.98 1.49 -10.00
CA LEU A 197 6.92 0.95 -9.01
C LEU A 197 6.27 0.79 -7.63
N CYS A 198 5.34 1.67 -7.25
CA CYS A 198 4.54 1.49 -6.04
C CYS A 198 3.60 0.27 -6.18
N VAL A 199 2.87 0.16 -7.29
CA VAL A 199 1.96 -0.97 -7.57
C VAL A 199 2.71 -2.31 -7.51
N LEU A 200 3.85 -2.38 -8.19
CA LEU A 200 4.71 -3.56 -8.22
C LEU A 200 5.24 -3.90 -6.83
N PHE A 201 5.81 -2.92 -6.11
CA PHE A 201 6.39 -3.16 -4.79
C PHE A 201 5.32 -3.59 -3.78
N HIS A 202 4.15 -2.95 -3.79
CA HIS A 202 3.04 -3.37 -2.93
C HIS A 202 2.63 -4.81 -3.26
N GLY A 203 2.42 -5.14 -4.54
CA GLY A 203 2.12 -6.52 -4.95
C GLY A 203 3.19 -7.53 -4.51
N MET A 204 4.47 -7.15 -4.57
CA MET A 204 5.58 -7.97 -4.08
C MET A 204 5.53 -8.20 -2.57
N ILE A 205 5.31 -7.17 -1.75
CA ILE A 205 5.22 -7.33 -0.30
C ILE A 205 4.07 -8.27 0.07
N ASN A 206 2.88 -8.08 -0.51
CA ASN A 206 1.72 -8.92 -0.19
C ASN A 206 1.88 -10.36 -0.65
N ALA A 207 2.52 -10.59 -1.79
CA ALA A 207 2.76 -11.93 -2.31
C ALA A 207 3.81 -12.69 -1.49
N PHE A 208 4.93 -12.03 -1.19
CA PHE A 208 6.05 -12.68 -0.51
C PHE A 208 5.81 -12.85 0.99
N SER A 209 4.96 -12.04 1.63
CA SER A 209 4.55 -12.26 3.02
C SER A 209 3.80 -13.60 3.22
N GLN A 210 3.24 -14.18 2.16
CA GLN A 210 2.55 -15.48 2.23
C GLN A 210 3.50 -16.68 2.20
N VAL A 211 4.72 -16.50 1.69
CA VAL A 211 5.66 -17.59 1.41
C VAL A 211 7.00 -17.43 2.10
N TRP A 212 7.28 -16.25 2.67
CA TRP A 212 8.56 -15.89 3.25
C TRP A 212 8.36 -15.12 4.55
N LYS A 213 8.94 -15.65 5.63
CA LYS A 213 8.94 -14.99 6.94
C LYS A 213 9.97 -13.87 7.00
N SER A 214 9.57 -12.71 7.49
CA SER A 214 10.50 -11.62 7.75
C SER A 214 11.58 -12.02 8.76
N PRO A 215 12.78 -11.40 8.70
CA PRO A 215 13.86 -11.68 9.63
C PRO A 215 13.45 -11.43 11.09
N THR A 216 13.91 -12.27 12.02
CA THR A 216 13.78 -12.03 13.46
C THR A 216 15.14 -11.62 14.03
N TYR A 217 15.17 -10.55 14.81
CA TYR A 217 16.42 -10.01 15.39
C TYR A 217 16.61 -10.41 16.85
N VAL A 218 15.49 -10.60 17.55
CA VAL A 218 15.44 -10.96 18.97
C VAL A 218 14.34 -11.99 19.17
N ASN A 219 14.35 -12.68 20.31
CA ASN A 219 13.33 -13.65 20.72
C ASN A 219 12.00 -12.97 21.15
N ASN A 220 11.56 -11.97 20.39
CA ASN A 220 10.29 -11.29 20.53
C ASN A 220 9.88 -10.73 19.16
N GLU A 221 8.75 -11.21 18.63
CA GLU A 221 8.28 -10.86 17.28
C GLU A 221 7.87 -9.40 17.17
N PHE A 222 7.19 -8.87 18.20
CA PHE A 222 6.76 -7.46 18.22
C PHE A 222 7.96 -6.51 18.21
N VAL A 223 8.95 -6.75 19.07
CA VAL A 223 10.18 -5.94 19.12
C VAL A 223 10.96 -6.07 17.81
N SER A 224 11.04 -7.27 17.22
CA SER A 224 11.68 -7.46 15.92
C SER A 224 10.97 -6.67 14.82
N SER A 225 9.64 -6.70 14.78
CA SER A 225 8.80 -5.94 13.83
C SER A 225 8.95 -4.43 14.01
N LEU A 226 9.00 -3.95 15.26
CA LEU A 226 9.24 -2.55 15.59
C LEU A 226 10.60 -2.09 15.08
N ILE A 227 11.67 -2.84 15.36
CA ILE A 227 13.03 -2.52 14.87
C ILE A 227 13.04 -2.47 13.34
N GLN A 228 12.47 -3.47 12.67
CA GLN A 228 12.35 -3.50 11.21
C GLN A 228 11.62 -2.29 10.65
N THR A 229 10.53 -1.90 11.30
CA THR A 229 9.72 -0.73 10.92
C THR A 229 10.53 0.55 11.05
N MET A 230 11.26 0.72 12.16
CA MET A 230 12.12 1.88 12.39
C MET A 230 13.25 1.98 11.35
N ILE A 231 13.86 0.85 10.97
CA ILE A 231 14.88 0.82 9.91
C ILE A 231 14.27 1.21 8.56
N LYS A 232 13.12 0.64 8.19
CA LYS A 232 12.40 0.95 6.93
C LYS A 232 12.05 2.44 6.85
N ILE A 233 11.55 3.03 7.93
CA ILE A 233 11.26 4.47 8.03
C ILE A 233 12.54 5.29 7.86
N SER A 234 13.57 4.98 8.63
CA SER A 234 14.83 5.74 8.65
C SER A 234 15.50 5.77 7.28
N ILE A 235 15.64 4.60 6.64
CA ILE A 235 16.21 4.50 5.28
C ILE A 235 15.35 5.27 4.28
N SER A 236 14.03 5.15 4.35
CA SER A 236 13.12 5.86 3.43
C SER A 236 13.27 7.38 3.55
N VAL A 237 13.31 7.91 4.78
CA VAL A 237 13.49 9.35 5.03
C VAL A 237 14.85 9.83 4.55
N ILE A 238 15.94 9.10 4.85
CA ILE A 238 17.29 9.44 4.41
C ILE A 238 17.37 9.47 2.88
N LEU A 239 16.83 8.47 2.19
CA LEU A 239 16.87 8.40 0.73
C LEU A 239 16.09 9.54 0.08
N VAL A 240 14.92 9.89 0.62
CA VAL A 240 14.15 11.05 0.13
C VAL A 240 14.91 12.35 0.36
N TYR A 241 15.50 12.53 1.54
CA TYR A 241 16.31 13.71 1.85
C TYR A 241 17.48 13.88 0.88
N LEU A 242 18.25 12.81 0.63
CA LEU A 242 19.36 12.81 -0.31
C LEU A 242 18.90 13.08 -1.76
N ALA A 243 17.73 12.54 -2.14
CA ALA A 243 17.16 12.76 -3.47
C ALA A 243 16.71 14.22 -3.65
N ASP A 244 16.12 14.82 -2.63
CA ASP A 244 15.64 16.21 -2.66
C ASP A 244 16.83 17.20 -2.70
N ILE A 245 17.92 16.97 -1.94
CA ILE A 245 19.17 17.75 -2.07
C ILE A 245 19.75 17.66 -3.49
N ARG A 246 19.82 16.45 -4.05
CA ARG A 246 20.41 16.27 -5.38
C ARG A 246 19.59 16.98 -6.47
N LYS A 247 18.28 17.17 -6.25
CA LYS A 247 17.42 17.94 -7.15
C LYS A 247 17.66 19.43 -7.01
N SER A 248 17.83 19.97 -5.80
CA SER A 248 18.09 21.41 -5.61
C SER A 248 19.42 21.83 -6.23
N VAL A 249 20.50 21.07 -6.02
CA VAL A 249 21.83 21.35 -6.57
C VAL A 249 21.90 21.34 -8.10
N LYS A 250 20.94 20.68 -8.78
CA LYS A 250 20.87 20.65 -10.25
C LYS A 250 20.11 21.83 -10.86
N LEU A 251 19.40 22.60 -10.03
CA LEU A 251 18.61 23.75 -10.46
C LEU A 251 19.38 25.07 -10.28
N ASP A 252 20.50 25.03 -9.56
CA ASP A 252 21.49 26.11 -9.43
C ASP A 252 22.61 25.95 -10.48
#